data_AF-A0A2U3EDB4-F1
#
_entry.id   AF-A0A2U3EDB4-F1
#
_cell.length_a   1.000
_cell.length_b   1.000
_cell.length_c   1.000
_cell.angle_alpha   90.00
_cell.angle_beta   90.00
_cell.angle_gamma   90.00
#
_symmetry.space_group_name_H-M   'P 1'
#
loop_
_entity.id
_entity.type
_entity.pdbx_description
1 polymer ?
#
loop_
_entity_poly.entity_id
_entity_poly.type
_entity_poly.pdbx_seq_one_letter_code
_entity_poly.pdbx_strand_id
1 'polypeptide(L)'
;MAGGPSATAARRGGKFNKPSRGGGKHYSRGLQPVDADGNQISMWSADSQKREEGDEEDSEEESSEEESEEEGGPSNAAAAAAAEANREDRKAQKKARKEAALAKQRARNVEVGDMPSSDDDDESDDDMPANPNHSKASRNMTKAPSGDDVDEITQGVQDLKAPASRREREALAAAEAKEKYMRLHAAGKTDEAKADLARLKVIREQRAAEAARRQVRARLYTQVRTRTGGIANDLGAQAEKEEKEEQEKARKAEIEAKEAKKREAAAGPKKSSKKK
;
A
#
# COMPACT_ATOMS: atom_id res chain seq x y z
N MET A 1 -21.28 7.43 -94.07
CA MET A 1 -22.47 7.46 -93.20
C MET A 1 -22.41 6.25 -92.28
N ALA A 2 -22.29 6.44 -90.97
CA ALA A 2 -22.49 5.36 -90.01
C ALA A 2 -22.99 6.00 -88.71
N GLY A 3 -24.31 6.05 -88.57
CA GLY A 3 -25.00 6.47 -87.37
C GLY A 3 -25.76 5.30 -86.76
N GLY A 4 -26.00 5.40 -85.45
CA GLY A 4 -27.08 4.69 -84.77
C GLY A 4 -26.64 3.66 -83.71
N PRO A 5 -26.56 4.06 -82.43
CA PRO A 5 -26.43 3.15 -81.30
C PRO A 5 -27.80 2.58 -80.89
N SER A 6 -27.89 1.26 -80.73
CA SER A 6 -29.07 0.61 -80.14
C SER A 6 -28.68 -0.24 -78.92
N ALA A 7 -29.47 -0.06 -77.87
CA ALA A 7 -29.69 -0.96 -76.74
C ALA A 7 -28.49 -1.30 -75.83
N THR A 8 -28.40 -0.60 -74.69
CA THR A 8 -28.80 -1.21 -73.40
C THR A 8 -28.77 -0.17 -72.26
N ALA A 9 -29.95 0.04 -71.68
CA ALA A 9 -30.16 0.39 -70.27
C ALA A 9 -29.46 1.65 -69.71
N ALA A 10 -30.05 2.81 -70.03
CA ALA A 10 -30.31 3.80 -69.00
C ALA A 10 -31.08 3.13 -67.85
N ARG A 11 -30.42 2.88 -66.70
CA ARG A 11 -31.01 2.63 -65.36
C ARG A 11 -29.91 2.26 -64.36
N ARG A 12 -29.13 3.25 -63.90
CA ARG A 12 -28.51 3.24 -62.55
C ARG A 12 -28.06 4.65 -62.11
N GLY A 13 -28.72 5.68 -62.64
CA GLY A 13 -28.68 7.03 -62.08
C GLY A 13 -29.55 7.07 -60.84
N GLY A 14 -28.92 7.09 -59.67
CA GLY A 14 -29.61 7.16 -58.38
C GLY A 14 -29.18 6.06 -57.43
N LYS A 15 -27.96 6.18 -56.90
CA LYS A 15 -27.50 5.72 -55.56
C LYS A 15 -25.97 5.67 -55.43
N PHE A 16 -25.21 5.72 -56.53
CA PHE A 16 -23.75 5.55 -56.52
C PHE A 16 -22.90 6.80 -56.79
N ASN A 17 -23.49 7.94 -57.16
CA ASN A 17 -22.75 9.20 -57.37
C ASN A 17 -23.15 10.26 -56.33
N LYS A 18 -22.95 9.96 -55.06
CA LYS A 18 -22.99 10.98 -54.01
C LYS A 18 -21.55 11.50 -53.88
N PRO A 19 -21.28 12.82 -53.85
CA PRO A 19 -19.96 13.28 -53.45
C PRO A 19 -19.70 12.72 -52.05
N SER A 20 -18.66 11.89 -51.91
CA SER A 20 -18.20 11.40 -50.61
C SER A 20 -17.84 12.62 -49.79
N ARG A 21 -18.76 13.04 -48.93
CA ARG A 21 -18.54 14.12 -47.96
C ARG A 21 -17.59 13.55 -46.92
N GLY A 22 -16.29 13.78 -47.13
CA GLY A 22 -15.20 13.65 -46.17
C GLY A 22 -15.27 12.41 -45.29
N GLY A 23 -14.47 11.38 -45.61
CA GLY A 23 -14.24 10.24 -44.72
C GLY A 23 -14.00 10.73 -43.29
N GLY A 24 -14.85 10.28 -42.37
CA GLY A 24 -14.92 10.79 -41.01
C GLY A 24 -13.57 10.72 -40.32
N LYS A 25 -13.26 11.73 -39.48
CA LYS A 25 -12.08 11.71 -38.64
C LYS A 25 -12.16 10.50 -37.71
N HIS A 26 -11.16 9.63 -37.77
CA HIS A 26 -11.13 8.42 -36.95
C HIS A 26 -10.59 8.73 -35.55
N TYR A 27 -11.47 9.20 -34.66
CA TYR A 27 -11.19 9.37 -33.22
C TYR A 27 -11.10 8.04 -32.45
N SER A 28 -10.87 6.93 -33.13
CA SER A 28 -10.57 5.62 -32.53
C SER A 28 -9.20 5.10 -32.95
N ARG A 29 -8.53 5.78 -33.90
CA ARG A 29 -7.24 5.37 -34.45
C ARG A 29 -6.21 6.44 -34.07
N GLY A 30 -5.40 6.17 -33.03
CA GLY A 30 -4.36 7.09 -32.56
C GLY A 30 -4.74 7.92 -31.33
N LEU A 31 -5.47 7.35 -30.38
CA LEU A 31 -5.76 7.98 -29.08
C LEU A 31 -4.56 7.98 -28.12
N GLN A 32 -3.52 7.22 -28.44
CA GLN A 32 -2.30 7.16 -27.64
C GLN A 32 -1.37 8.32 -28.03
N PRO A 33 -0.71 8.97 -27.06
CA PRO A 33 0.33 9.95 -27.33
C PRO A 33 1.40 9.40 -28.28
N VAL A 34 1.88 10.21 -29.21
CA VAL A 34 2.93 9.81 -30.16
C VAL A 34 4.20 10.63 -29.97
N ASP A 35 5.34 9.96 -30.14
CA ASP A 35 6.67 10.58 -30.12
C ASP A 35 6.87 11.51 -31.32
N ALA A 36 7.94 12.32 -31.30
CA ALA A 36 8.32 13.15 -32.45
C ALA A 36 8.52 12.32 -33.74
N ASP A 37 8.86 11.04 -33.59
CA ASP A 37 9.05 10.08 -34.68
C ASP A 37 7.76 9.32 -35.06
N GLY A 38 6.61 9.65 -34.46
CA GLY A 38 5.31 9.07 -34.80
C GLY A 38 5.03 7.67 -34.23
N ASN A 39 5.89 7.17 -33.34
CA ASN A 39 5.67 5.92 -32.62
C ASN A 39 4.69 6.12 -31.46
N GLN A 40 3.87 5.11 -31.18
CA GLN A 40 2.90 5.15 -30.06
C GLN A 40 3.64 5.03 -28.73
N ILE A 41 3.49 6.04 -27.87
CA ILE A 41 3.94 6.03 -26.49
C ILE A 41 2.78 5.57 -25.62
N SER A 42 3.04 4.69 -24.65
CA SER A 42 2.03 4.35 -23.64
C SER A 42 1.73 5.56 -22.77
N MET A 43 0.44 5.86 -22.54
CA MET A 43 -0.05 6.97 -21.70
C MET A 43 0.53 7.03 -20.29
N TRP A 44 1.14 5.96 -19.79
CA TRP A 44 1.77 5.91 -18.45
C TRP A 44 3.30 5.92 -18.49
N SER A 45 3.89 6.22 -19.64
CA SER A 45 5.34 6.36 -19.75
C SER A 45 5.77 7.72 -19.21
N ALA A 46 6.97 7.82 -18.62
CA ALA A 46 7.47 9.08 -18.07
C ALA A 46 7.54 10.22 -19.11
N ASP A 47 7.69 9.89 -20.40
CA ASP A 47 7.72 10.89 -21.49
C ASP A 47 6.33 11.43 -21.85
N SER A 48 5.26 10.62 -21.73
CA SER A 48 3.89 11.09 -21.99
C SER A 48 3.41 12.05 -20.90
N GLN A 49 3.77 11.81 -19.64
CA GLN A 49 3.41 12.70 -18.52
C GLN A 49 4.08 14.08 -18.62
N LYS A 50 5.28 14.15 -19.21
CA LYS A 50 6.01 15.42 -19.38
C LYS A 50 5.37 16.36 -20.41
N ARG A 51 4.57 15.85 -21.35
CA ARG A 51 3.85 16.67 -22.33
C ARG A 51 2.53 17.23 -21.81
N GLU A 52 1.89 16.57 -20.84
CA GLU A 52 0.63 17.04 -20.24
C GLU A 52 0.84 18.10 -19.15
N GLU A 53 2.07 18.35 -18.72
CA GLU A 53 2.41 19.39 -17.72
C GLU A 53 2.36 20.84 -18.28
N GLY A 54 1.81 21.04 -19.49
CA GLY A 54 1.81 22.32 -20.21
C GLY A 54 0.43 22.95 -20.47
N ASP A 55 -0.67 22.35 -20.00
CA ASP A 55 -2.02 22.89 -20.20
C ASP A 55 -2.82 22.74 -18.89
N GLU A 56 -2.79 23.81 -18.10
CA GLU A 56 -3.51 23.94 -16.84
C GLU A 56 -4.93 24.48 -17.12
N GLU A 57 -5.97 23.65 -17.04
CA GLU A 57 -7.34 24.15 -16.84
C GLU A 57 -8.13 23.24 -15.88
N ASP A 58 -8.41 23.85 -14.72
CA ASP A 58 -9.23 23.43 -13.60
C ASP A 58 -10.68 23.13 -14.04
N SER A 59 -11.16 21.91 -13.81
CA SER A 59 -12.58 21.59 -13.96
C SER A 59 -13.00 20.48 -13.00
N GLU A 60 -13.58 20.90 -11.86
CA GLU A 60 -14.31 20.04 -10.96
C GLU A 60 -15.68 19.71 -11.56
N GLU A 61 -15.92 18.45 -11.94
CA GLU A 61 -17.28 17.97 -12.19
C GLU A 61 -17.51 16.52 -11.70
N GLU A 62 -18.53 16.47 -10.86
CA GLU A 62 -19.42 15.42 -10.39
C GLU A 62 -19.56 14.10 -11.20
N SER A 63 -19.63 12.99 -10.45
CA SER A 63 -20.54 11.84 -10.67
C SER A 63 -20.38 10.93 -11.90
N SER A 64 -20.18 9.64 -11.65
CA SER A 64 -21.24 8.63 -11.84
C SER A 64 -20.67 7.21 -11.78
N GLU A 65 -21.45 6.36 -11.12
CA GLU A 65 -21.30 4.92 -10.97
C GLU A 65 -21.35 4.22 -12.34
N GLU A 66 -20.40 3.31 -12.61
CA GLU A 66 -20.67 2.11 -13.40
C GLU A 66 -19.74 0.98 -12.94
N GLU A 67 -20.33 0.00 -12.25
CA GLU A 67 -19.76 -1.33 -12.15
C GLU A 67 -19.83 -2.01 -13.51
N SER A 68 -18.68 -2.45 -14.02
CA SER A 68 -18.62 -3.46 -15.07
C SER A 68 -17.61 -4.52 -14.65
N GLU A 69 -18.14 -5.64 -14.18
CA GLU A 69 -17.46 -6.91 -14.00
C GLU A 69 -17.27 -7.55 -15.40
N GLU A 70 -16.03 -7.76 -15.86
CA GLU A 70 -15.79 -8.69 -16.96
C GLU A 70 -14.52 -9.52 -16.71
N GLU A 71 -14.75 -10.82 -16.67
CA GLU A 71 -13.84 -11.95 -16.69
C GLU A 71 -12.95 -12.00 -17.95
N GLY A 72 -11.71 -12.50 -17.80
CA GLY A 72 -11.04 -13.23 -18.87
C GLY A 72 -9.59 -12.82 -19.22
N GLY A 73 -8.65 -13.72 -18.92
CA GLY A 73 -7.41 -13.85 -19.72
C GLY A 73 -6.11 -14.17 -18.94
N PRO A 74 -5.63 -15.43 -18.93
CA PRO A 74 -4.43 -15.83 -18.19
C PRO A 74 -3.16 -15.54 -19.00
N SER A 75 -2.54 -14.38 -18.81
CA SER A 75 -1.15 -14.21 -19.29
C SER A 75 -0.25 -13.26 -18.51
N ASN A 76 -0.68 -12.64 -17.40
CA ASN A 76 0.22 -11.81 -16.60
C ASN A 76 -0.09 -11.83 -15.08
N ALA A 77 0.26 -12.93 -14.43
CA ALA A 77 0.07 -13.13 -12.98
C ALA A 77 0.88 -12.13 -12.12
N ALA A 78 2.02 -11.63 -12.60
CA ALA A 78 2.85 -10.67 -11.86
C ALA A 78 2.31 -9.23 -11.92
N ALA A 79 1.69 -8.83 -13.04
CA ALA A 79 1.04 -7.52 -13.17
C ALA A 79 -0.33 -7.49 -12.46
N ALA A 80 -1.05 -8.62 -12.43
CA ALA A 80 -2.27 -8.79 -11.66
C ALA A 80 -2.02 -8.61 -10.16
N ALA A 81 -0.98 -9.23 -9.59
CA ALA A 81 -0.63 -9.09 -8.17
C ALA A 81 -0.20 -7.65 -7.77
N ALA A 82 0.49 -6.92 -8.66
CA ALA A 82 0.88 -5.52 -8.40
C ALA A 82 -0.29 -4.54 -8.55
N ALA A 83 -1.24 -4.81 -9.45
CA ALA A 83 -2.48 -4.08 -9.58
C ALA A 83 -3.48 -4.42 -8.46
N GLU A 84 -3.48 -5.66 -7.97
CA GLU A 84 -4.23 -6.09 -6.78
C GLU A 84 -3.69 -5.41 -5.52
N ALA A 85 -2.37 -5.34 -5.33
CA ALA A 85 -1.77 -4.59 -4.22
C ALA A 85 -2.17 -3.11 -4.24
N ASN A 86 -2.17 -2.44 -5.40
CA ASN A 86 -2.61 -1.04 -5.51
C ASN A 86 -4.13 -0.86 -5.31
N ARG A 87 -4.96 -1.84 -5.69
CA ARG A 87 -6.41 -1.82 -5.42
C ARG A 87 -6.70 -2.10 -3.96
N GLU A 88 -5.97 -3.00 -3.33
CA GLU A 88 -6.06 -3.32 -1.91
C GLU A 88 -5.57 -2.16 -1.06
N ASP A 89 -4.51 -1.46 -1.45
CA ASP A 89 -4.05 -0.23 -0.80
C ASP A 89 -5.11 0.88 -0.90
N ARG A 90 -5.76 1.03 -2.06
CA ARG A 90 -6.86 2.00 -2.22
C ARG A 90 -8.10 1.61 -1.41
N LYS A 91 -8.44 0.32 -1.32
CA LYS A 91 -9.53 -0.20 -0.48
C LYS A 91 -9.19 -0.05 1.02
N ALA A 92 -7.95 -0.29 1.41
CA ALA A 92 -7.45 -0.13 2.77
C ALA A 92 -7.44 1.34 3.18
N GLN A 93 -7.04 2.26 2.30
CA GLN A 93 -7.14 3.70 2.56
C GLN A 93 -8.60 4.17 2.66
N LYS A 94 -9.52 3.68 1.81
CA LYS A 94 -10.96 3.97 1.93
C LYS A 94 -11.55 3.43 3.22
N LYS A 95 -11.19 2.20 3.62
CA LYS A 95 -11.61 1.61 4.91
C LYS A 95 -11.01 2.37 6.09
N ALA A 96 -9.74 2.74 6.05
CA ALA A 96 -9.08 3.54 7.09
C ALA A 96 -9.72 4.93 7.23
N ARG A 97 -10.13 5.58 6.12
CA ARG A 97 -10.88 6.84 6.17
C ARG A 97 -12.27 6.66 6.78
N LYS A 98 -13.00 5.60 6.42
CA LYS A 98 -14.31 5.28 7.01
C LYS A 98 -14.21 4.90 8.49
N GLU A 99 -13.20 4.11 8.86
CA GLU A 99 -12.93 3.72 10.24
C GLU A 99 -12.43 4.91 11.07
N ALA A 100 -11.66 5.83 10.51
CA ALA A 100 -11.29 7.08 11.17
C ALA A 100 -12.49 8.02 11.36
N ALA A 101 -13.43 8.07 10.41
CA ALA A 101 -14.68 8.81 10.57
C ALA A 101 -15.58 8.18 11.64
N LEU A 102 -15.72 6.85 11.65
CA LEU A 102 -16.45 6.11 12.68
C LEU A 102 -15.77 6.22 14.04
N ALA A 103 -14.43 6.20 14.11
CA ALA A 103 -13.70 6.41 15.35
C ALA A 103 -13.86 7.83 15.87
N LYS A 104 -13.90 8.84 15.00
CA LYS A 104 -14.24 10.22 15.38
C LYS A 104 -15.69 10.33 15.86
N GLN A 105 -16.65 9.70 15.18
CA GLN A 105 -18.05 9.67 15.62
C GLN A 105 -18.22 8.91 16.94
N ARG A 106 -17.48 7.83 17.18
CA ARG A 106 -17.49 7.08 18.44
C ARG A 106 -16.73 7.80 19.56
N ALA A 107 -15.71 8.60 19.22
CA ALA A 107 -14.95 9.43 20.16
C ALA A 107 -15.65 10.77 20.44
N ARG A 108 -16.65 11.15 19.63
CA ARG A 108 -17.69 12.08 20.06
C ARG A 108 -18.53 11.33 21.09
N ASN A 109 -18.05 11.34 22.33
CA ASN A 109 -18.77 10.82 23.46
C ASN A 109 -20.10 11.56 23.53
N VAL A 110 -21.18 10.85 23.21
CA VAL A 110 -22.56 11.34 23.34
C VAL A 110 -22.77 11.68 24.81
N GLU A 111 -22.74 12.97 25.14
CA GLU A 111 -23.11 13.46 26.45
C GLU A 111 -24.62 13.27 26.63
N VAL A 112 -25.06 13.05 27.87
CA VAL A 112 -26.47 12.78 28.20
C VAL A 112 -27.27 14.06 27.97
N GLY A 113 -27.76 14.24 26.74
CA GLY A 113 -28.39 15.48 26.27
C GLY A 113 -28.17 15.75 24.78
N ASP A 114 -27.12 15.19 24.18
CA ASP A 114 -26.92 15.19 22.71
C ASP A 114 -27.48 13.89 22.12
N MET A 115 -28.75 13.62 22.42
CA MET A 115 -29.55 12.74 21.58
C MET A 115 -29.53 13.37 20.18
N PRO A 116 -29.36 12.63 19.06
CA PRO A 116 -29.65 13.22 17.76
C PRO A 116 -31.08 13.75 17.84
N SER A 117 -31.25 15.07 17.80
CA SER A 117 -32.58 15.68 17.82
C SER A 117 -33.30 15.16 16.59
N SER A 118 -34.22 14.22 16.81
CA SER A 118 -35.19 13.78 15.82
C SER A 118 -36.42 14.71 15.86
N ASP A 119 -36.19 16.01 16.08
CA ASP A 119 -37.18 17.07 16.27
C ASP A 119 -36.51 18.46 16.03
N ASP A 120 -36.05 18.72 14.81
CA ASP A 120 -35.67 20.07 14.34
C ASP A 120 -35.72 20.10 12.80
N ASP A 121 -36.94 20.03 12.24
CA ASP A 121 -37.33 20.45 10.89
C ASP A 121 -38.84 20.18 10.70
N ASP A 122 -39.70 20.87 11.46
CA ASP A 122 -41.17 20.83 11.32
C ASP A 122 -41.77 22.25 11.21
N GLU A 123 -41.04 23.17 10.55
CA GLU A 123 -41.46 24.57 10.36
C GLU A 123 -41.35 25.09 8.91
N SER A 124 -41.43 24.22 7.89
CA SER A 124 -41.59 24.69 6.50
C SER A 124 -42.11 23.65 5.50
N ASP A 125 -43.27 23.03 5.75
CA ASP A 125 -43.89 22.12 4.75
C ASP A 125 -45.40 22.32 4.54
N ASP A 126 -46.00 23.35 5.15
CA ASP A 126 -47.44 23.67 5.00
C ASP A 126 -47.80 24.47 3.73
N ASP A 127 -46.80 24.92 2.94
CA ASP A 127 -47.00 25.64 1.67
C ASP A 127 -46.79 24.78 0.41
N MET A 128 -46.58 23.46 0.58
CA MET A 128 -46.48 22.51 -0.54
C MET A 128 -47.77 21.68 -0.69
N PRO A 129 -48.21 21.36 -1.93
CA PRO A 129 -49.41 20.56 -2.12
C PRO A 129 -49.21 19.18 -1.46
N ALA A 130 -50.08 18.85 -0.50
CA ALA A 130 -49.99 17.66 0.33
C ALA A 130 -49.71 16.40 -0.50
N ASN A 131 -48.49 15.85 -0.36
CA ASN A 131 -48.13 14.57 -0.95
C ASN A 131 -48.93 13.47 -0.23
N PRO A 132 -49.81 12.72 -0.92
CA PRO A 132 -50.68 11.72 -0.30
C PRO A 132 -49.91 10.61 0.43
N ASN A 133 -48.62 10.42 0.14
CA ASN A 133 -47.77 9.43 0.81
C ASN A 133 -47.24 9.91 2.18
N HIS A 134 -47.27 11.22 2.47
CA HIS A 134 -46.82 11.81 3.74
C HIS A 134 -47.97 12.31 4.62
N SER A 135 -49.21 11.94 4.31
CA SER A 135 -50.37 12.34 5.10
C SER A 135 -50.38 11.72 6.51
N LYS A 136 -51.05 12.38 7.47
CA LYS A 136 -51.20 11.90 8.86
C LYS A 136 -51.80 10.49 8.96
N ALA A 137 -52.52 10.03 7.94
CA ALA A 137 -53.07 8.68 7.86
C ALA A 137 -51.99 7.60 7.60
N SER A 138 -50.97 7.87 6.77
CA SER A 138 -49.88 6.91 6.53
C SER A 138 -48.99 6.75 7.77
N ARG A 139 -48.76 7.84 8.51
CA ARG A 139 -48.05 7.82 9.81
C ARG A 139 -48.77 7.00 10.88
N ASN A 140 -50.10 6.92 10.86
CA ASN A 140 -50.84 6.10 11.82
C ASN A 140 -50.74 4.58 11.54
N MET A 141 -50.49 4.18 10.29
CA MET A 141 -50.32 2.77 9.91
C MET A 141 -48.92 2.22 10.20
N THR A 142 -47.93 3.10 10.35
CA THR A 142 -46.55 2.74 10.75
C THR A 142 -46.27 2.92 12.24
N LYS A 143 -47.29 3.33 13.02
CA LYS A 143 -47.19 3.41 14.48
C LYS A 143 -47.01 1.99 15.03
N ALA A 144 -45.88 1.75 15.68
CA ALA A 144 -45.56 0.45 16.26
C ALA A 144 -46.62 0.01 17.28
N PRO A 145 -47.00 -1.28 17.33
CA PRO A 145 -47.89 -1.81 18.36
C PRO A 145 -47.26 -1.65 19.75
N SER A 146 -48.09 -1.44 20.75
CA SER A 146 -47.70 -1.31 22.17
C SER A 146 -46.92 -2.54 22.64
N GLY A 147 -46.01 -2.34 23.61
CA GLY A 147 -45.19 -3.40 24.21
C GLY A 147 -46.02 -4.59 24.74
N ASP A 148 -47.21 -4.33 25.24
CA ASP A 148 -48.10 -5.36 25.79
C ASP A 148 -48.66 -6.29 24.69
N ASP A 149 -48.93 -5.77 23.49
CA ASP A 149 -49.43 -6.57 22.36
C ASP A 149 -48.35 -7.50 21.81
N VAL A 150 -47.08 -7.09 21.82
CA VAL A 150 -45.98 -7.93 21.33
C VAL A 150 -45.61 -9.03 22.33
N ASP A 151 -45.79 -8.80 23.63
CA ASP A 151 -45.52 -9.80 24.67
C ASP A 151 -46.59 -10.90 24.68
N GLU A 152 -47.86 -10.57 24.47
CA GLU A 152 -48.94 -11.56 24.34
C GLU A 152 -48.80 -12.40 23.05
N ILE A 153 -48.42 -11.77 21.94
CA ILE A 153 -48.17 -12.48 20.66
C ILE A 153 -46.94 -13.40 20.77
N THR A 154 -45.86 -12.96 21.43
CA THR A 154 -44.65 -13.78 21.55
C THR A 154 -44.81 -14.95 22.52
N GLN A 155 -45.59 -14.81 23.59
CA GLN A 155 -45.95 -15.91 24.49
C GLN A 155 -46.83 -16.95 23.79
N GLY A 156 -47.85 -16.51 23.04
CA GLY A 156 -48.69 -17.41 22.24
C GLY A 156 -47.90 -18.20 21.18
N VAL A 157 -46.87 -17.60 20.57
CA VAL A 157 -45.99 -18.29 19.62
C VAL A 157 -45.02 -19.26 20.30
N GLN A 158 -44.57 -18.97 21.53
CA GLN A 158 -43.73 -19.88 22.32
C GLN A 158 -44.50 -21.12 22.82
N ASP A 159 -45.77 -20.95 23.19
CA ASP A 159 -46.62 -22.06 23.63
C ASP A 159 -47.13 -22.91 22.45
N LEU A 160 -47.14 -22.34 21.23
CA LEU A 160 -47.38 -23.05 19.97
C LEU A 160 -46.14 -23.76 19.41
N LYS A 161 -45.07 -23.91 20.20
CA LYS A 161 -43.90 -24.75 19.89
C LYS A 161 -44.26 -26.25 19.96
N ALA A 162 -45.27 -26.63 19.19
CA ALA A 162 -45.52 -27.95 18.68
C ALA A 162 -44.20 -28.56 18.16
N PRO A 163 -44.00 -29.89 18.22
CA PRO A 163 -42.74 -30.52 17.85
C PRO A 163 -42.30 -30.02 16.47
N ALA A 164 -41.27 -29.15 16.48
CA ALA A 164 -40.72 -28.52 15.29
C ALA A 164 -40.70 -29.54 14.15
N SER A 165 -41.24 -29.15 13.00
CA SER A 165 -41.46 -30.08 11.90
C SER A 165 -40.15 -30.82 11.63
N ARG A 166 -40.21 -32.08 11.18
CA ARG A 166 -38.99 -32.90 11.00
C ARG A 166 -37.90 -32.17 10.20
N ARG A 167 -38.33 -31.32 9.25
CA ARG A 167 -37.51 -30.38 8.48
C ARG A 167 -36.88 -29.27 9.31
N GLU A 168 -37.61 -28.66 10.23
CA GLU A 168 -37.06 -27.65 11.15
C GLU A 168 -36.05 -28.25 12.12
N ARG A 169 -36.25 -29.49 12.59
CA ARG A 169 -35.25 -30.18 13.43
C ARG A 169 -33.98 -30.50 12.66
N GLU A 170 -34.11 -30.95 11.42
CA GLU A 170 -32.96 -31.20 10.55
C GLU A 170 -32.26 -29.89 10.14
N ALA A 171 -33.02 -28.80 9.94
CA ALA A 171 -32.45 -27.47 9.66
C ALA A 171 -31.68 -26.91 10.87
N LEU A 172 -32.20 -27.06 12.08
CA LEU A 172 -31.50 -26.67 13.32
C LEU A 172 -30.26 -27.54 13.55
N ALA A 173 -30.36 -28.85 13.35
CA ALA A 173 -29.20 -29.74 13.46
C ALA A 173 -28.12 -29.43 12.41
N ALA A 174 -28.51 -29.06 11.19
CA ALA A 174 -27.59 -28.63 10.14
C ALA A 174 -26.96 -27.26 10.47
N ALA A 175 -27.71 -26.34 11.07
CA ALA A 175 -27.18 -25.07 11.56
C ALA A 175 -26.18 -25.30 12.70
N GLU A 176 -26.51 -26.12 13.70
CA GLU A 176 -25.61 -26.48 14.78
C GLU A 176 -24.34 -27.19 14.29
N ALA A 177 -24.45 -28.05 13.28
CA ALA A 177 -23.28 -28.73 12.69
C ALA A 177 -22.34 -27.74 12.01
N LYS A 178 -22.91 -26.77 11.28
CA LYS A 178 -22.14 -25.65 10.71
C LYS A 178 -21.49 -24.81 11.80
N GLU A 179 -22.22 -24.46 12.86
CA GLU A 179 -21.67 -23.71 13.99
C GLU A 179 -20.56 -24.47 14.72
N LYS A 180 -20.71 -25.79 14.91
CA LYS A 180 -19.68 -26.66 15.49
C LYS A 180 -18.45 -26.72 14.58
N TYR A 181 -18.63 -26.81 13.27
CA TYR A 181 -17.54 -26.75 12.30
C TYR A 181 -16.82 -25.40 12.37
N MET A 182 -17.56 -24.29 12.35
CA MET A 182 -16.98 -22.95 12.47
C MET A 182 -16.25 -22.77 13.81
N ARG A 183 -16.80 -23.28 14.90
CA ARG A 183 -16.17 -23.26 16.22
C ARG A 183 -14.89 -24.10 16.27
N LEU A 184 -14.88 -25.28 15.65
CA LEU A 184 -13.68 -26.14 15.57
C LEU A 184 -12.62 -25.55 14.63
N HIS A 185 -13.04 -24.90 13.54
CA HIS A 185 -12.15 -24.23 12.60
C HIS A 185 -11.51 -23.00 13.27
N ALA A 186 -12.30 -22.18 13.96
CA ALA A 186 -11.80 -21.07 14.77
C ALA A 186 -10.87 -21.54 15.90
N ALA A 187 -11.15 -22.70 16.50
CA ALA A 187 -10.25 -23.32 17.47
C ALA A 187 -8.99 -23.96 16.87
N GLY A 188 -8.83 -23.95 15.53
CA GLY A 188 -7.67 -24.51 14.85
C GLY A 188 -7.64 -26.05 14.80
N LYS A 189 -8.77 -26.71 15.05
CA LYS A 189 -8.87 -28.17 15.18
C LYS A 189 -9.26 -28.89 13.90
N THR A 190 -9.80 -28.18 12.91
CA THR A 190 -10.02 -28.70 11.56
C THR A 190 -8.67 -28.95 10.88
N ASP A 191 -8.61 -29.90 9.95
CA ASP A 191 -7.34 -30.26 9.31
C ASP A 191 -6.81 -29.14 8.41
N GLU A 192 -7.70 -28.33 7.84
CA GLU A 192 -7.37 -27.08 7.15
C GLU A 192 -6.67 -26.08 8.08
N ALA A 193 -7.25 -25.79 9.24
CA ALA A 193 -6.68 -24.82 10.17
C ALA A 193 -5.38 -25.33 10.80
N LYS A 194 -5.24 -26.64 11.02
CA LYS A 194 -3.96 -27.25 11.41
C LYS A 194 -2.89 -27.09 10.34
N ALA A 195 -3.25 -27.26 9.06
CA ALA A 195 -2.32 -27.07 7.95
C ALA A 195 -1.86 -25.60 7.87
N ASP A 196 -2.76 -24.65 8.04
CA ASP A 196 -2.40 -23.23 8.05
C ASP A 196 -1.55 -22.85 9.26
N LEU A 197 -1.85 -23.39 10.46
CA LEU A 197 -0.98 -23.23 11.61
C LEU A 197 0.40 -23.86 11.41
N ALA A 198 0.49 -25.01 10.74
CA ALA A 198 1.75 -25.65 10.40
C ALA A 198 2.58 -24.79 9.41
N ARG A 199 1.94 -24.24 8.37
CA ARG A 199 2.57 -23.28 7.45
C ARG A 199 3.09 -22.05 8.20
N LEU A 200 2.28 -21.49 9.10
CA LEU A 200 2.69 -20.34 9.91
C LEU A 200 3.83 -20.67 10.88
N LYS A 201 3.89 -21.90 11.44
CA LYS A 201 5.02 -22.36 12.26
C LYS A 201 6.31 -22.41 11.45
N VAL A 202 6.27 -22.96 10.24
CA VAL A 202 7.44 -22.99 9.33
C VAL A 202 7.93 -21.57 9.05
N ILE A 203 7.03 -20.62 8.78
CA ILE A 203 7.41 -19.21 8.56
C ILE A 203 8.02 -18.60 9.83
N ARG A 204 7.46 -18.86 11.00
CA ARG A 204 8.01 -18.36 12.28
C ARG A 204 9.41 -18.95 12.55
N GLU A 205 9.61 -20.23 12.30
CA GLU A 205 10.91 -20.90 12.44
C GLU A 205 11.93 -20.34 11.45
N GLN A 206 11.54 -20.13 10.18
CA GLN A 206 12.41 -19.50 9.18
C GLN A 206 12.80 -18.07 9.58
N ARG A 207 11.84 -17.26 10.03
CA ARG A 207 12.11 -15.89 10.52
C ARG A 207 12.98 -15.90 11.77
N ALA A 208 12.76 -16.81 12.70
CA ALA A 208 13.58 -16.95 13.90
C ALA A 208 15.00 -17.42 13.56
N ALA A 209 15.16 -18.37 12.65
CA ALA A 209 16.46 -18.84 12.18
C ALA A 209 17.21 -17.73 11.41
N GLU A 210 16.52 -16.95 10.59
CA GLU A 210 17.11 -15.81 9.90
C GLU A 210 17.49 -14.68 10.87
N ALA A 211 16.63 -14.38 11.86
CA ALA A 211 16.95 -13.43 12.92
C ALA A 211 18.16 -13.87 13.75
N ALA A 212 18.25 -15.15 14.10
CA ALA A 212 19.41 -15.73 14.78
C ALA A 212 20.67 -15.63 13.90
N ARG A 213 20.59 -15.97 12.61
CA ARG A 213 21.70 -15.79 11.65
C ARG A 213 22.12 -14.32 11.54
N ARG A 214 21.16 -13.38 11.54
CA ARG A 214 21.42 -11.94 11.53
C ARG A 214 22.06 -11.46 12.82
N GLN A 215 21.64 -11.97 13.98
CA GLN A 215 22.26 -11.67 15.28
C GLN A 215 23.68 -12.22 15.37
N VAL A 216 23.92 -13.47 14.92
CA VAL A 216 25.26 -14.06 14.84
C VAL A 216 26.15 -13.25 13.90
N ARG A 217 25.64 -12.91 12.70
CA ARG A 217 26.37 -12.06 11.75
C ARG A 217 26.66 -10.67 12.33
N ALA A 218 25.71 -10.05 13.00
CA ALA A 218 25.90 -8.75 13.65
C ALA A 218 26.94 -8.84 14.77
N ARG A 219 26.91 -9.91 15.59
CA ARG A 219 27.88 -10.15 16.65
C ARG A 219 29.28 -10.45 16.11
N LEU A 220 29.39 -11.22 15.04
CA LEU A 220 30.66 -11.45 14.35
C LEU A 220 31.18 -10.14 13.74
N TYR A 221 30.32 -9.35 13.11
CA TYR A 221 30.70 -8.04 12.57
C TYR A 221 31.19 -7.09 13.66
N THR A 222 30.51 -7.02 14.81
CA THR A 222 30.98 -6.19 15.93
C THR A 222 32.29 -6.71 16.50
N GLN A 223 32.46 -8.03 16.65
CA GLN A 223 33.71 -8.63 17.11
C GLN A 223 34.87 -8.40 16.14
N VAL A 224 34.63 -8.49 14.83
CA VAL A 224 35.65 -8.16 13.82
C VAL A 224 35.99 -6.68 13.89
N ARG A 225 35.00 -5.80 14.00
CA ARG A 225 35.21 -4.34 14.12
C ARG A 225 36.00 -3.96 15.38
N THR A 226 35.71 -4.57 16.52
CA THR A 226 36.47 -4.31 17.75
C THR A 226 37.88 -4.87 17.66
N ARG A 227 38.05 -6.05 17.05
CA ARG A 227 39.38 -6.65 16.85
C ARG A 227 40.24 -5.84 15.89
N THR A 228 39.69 -5.37 14.77
CA THR A 228 40.44 -4.52 13.82
C THR A 228 40.73 -3.15 14.41
N GLY A 229 39.80 -2.56 15.17
CA GLY A 229 40.05 -1.32 15.90
C GLY A 229 41.12 -1.46 16.98
N GLY A 230 41.13 -2.58 17.71
CA GLY A 230 42.17 -2.90 18.68
C GLY A 230 43.55 -3.02 18.03
N ILE A 231 43.64 -3.77 16.92
CA ILE A 231 44.89 -3.90 16.14
C ILE A 231 45.39 -2.53 15.66
N ALA A 232 44.50 -1.66 15.17
CA ALA A 232 44.89 -0.32 14.73
C ALA A 232 45.42 0.55 15.89
N ASN A 233 44.80 0.48 17.07
CA ASN A 233 45.26 1.19 18.25
C ASN A 233 46.60 0.65 18.76
N ASP A 234 46.78 -0.67 18.77
CA ASP A 234 48.03 -1.31 19.19
C ASP A 234 49.19 -0.95 18.24
N LEU A 235 48.94 -0.93 16.93
CA LEU A 235 49.91 -0.48 15.93
C LEU A 235 50.25 1.01 16.10
N GLY A 236 49.26 1.86 16.37
CA GLY A 236 49.49 3.27 16.68
C GLY A 236 50.35 3.45 17.94
N ALA A 237 50.07 2.69 19.00
CA ALA A 237 50.84 2.74 20.23
C ALA A 237 52.28 2.21 20.07
N GLN A 238 52.50 1.23 19.19
CA GLN A 238 53.84 0.76 18.83
C GLN A 238 54.61 1.84 18.05
N ALA A 239 53.97 2.47 17.06
CA ALA A 239 54.58 3.56 16.30
C ALA A 239 54.96 4.76 17.20
N GLU A 240 54.11 5.16 18.14
CA GLU A 240 54.43 6.22 19.10
C GLU A 240 55.58 5.85 20.06
N LYS A 241 55.70 4.57 20.44
CA LYS A 241 56.82 4.09 21.26
C LYS A 241 58.12 4.10 20.48
N GLU A 242 58.10 3.64 19.23
CA GLU A 242 59.26 3.67 18.35
C GLU A 242 59.71 5.10 18.08
N GLU A 243 58.78 6.04 17.83
CA GLU A 243 59.11 7.46 17.66
C GLU A 243 59.72 8.06 18.93
N LYS A 244 59.18 7.74 20.12
CA LYS A 244 59.76 8.18 21.40
C LYS A 244 61.15 7.60 21.62
N GLU A 245 61.36 6.31 21.32
CA GLU A 245 62.68 5.70 21.42
C GLU A 245 63.68 6.31 20.43
N GLU A 246 63.25 6.66 19.22
CA GLU A 246 64.08 7.37 18.24
C GLU A 246 64.43 8.79 18.70
N GLN A 247 63.46 9.52 19.27
CA GLN A 247 63.69 10.84 19.86
C GLN A 247 64.63 10.76 21.07
N GLU A 248 64.49 9.75 21.92
CA GLU A 248 65.40 9.51 23.05
C GLU A 248 66.80 9.10 22.57
N LYS A 249 66.91 8.25 21.54
CA LYS A 249 68.20 7.92 20.91
C LYS A 249 68.85 9.15 20.29
N ALA A 250 68.09 10.01 19.61
CA ALA A 250 68.58 11.27 19.05
C ALA A 250 69.05 12.24 20.15
N ARG A 251 68.28 12.38 21.24
CA ARG A 251 68.69 13.19 22.40
C ARG A 251 69.93 12.64 23.07
N LYS A 252 70.03 11.32 23.22
CA LYS A 252 71.21 10.66 23.80
C LYS A 252 72.44 10.87 22.92
N ALA A 253 72.31 10.73 21.60
CA ALA A 253 73.38 11.01 20.65
C ALA A 253 73.81 12.49 20.68
N GLU A 254 72.87 13.42 20.85
CA GLU A 254 73.18 14.85 21.02
C GLU A 254 73.97 15.12 22.31
N ILE A 255 73.58 14.48 23.41
CA ILE A 255 74.30 14.58 24.70
C ILE A 255 75.71 14.00 24.57
N GLU A 256 75.86 12.82 23.97
CA GLU A 256 77.16 12.19 23.75
C GLU A 256 78.06 13.03 22.84
N ALA A 257 77.51 13.63 21.78
CA ALA A 257 78.24 14.56 20.92
C ALA A 257 78.67 15.83 21.65
N LYS A 258 77.84 16.38 22.55
CA LYS A 258 78.19 17.53 23.40
C LYS A 258 79.27 17.15 24.42
N GLU A 259 79.19 15.98 25.04
CA GLU A 259 80.23 15.47 25.94
C GLU A 259 81.54 15.20 25.20
N ALA A 260 81.50 14.64 23.99
CA ALA A 260 82.66 14.44 23.14
C ALA A 260 83.34 15.77 22.80
N LYS A 261 82.58 16.79 22.40
CA LYS A 261 83.10 18.16 22.16
C LYS A 261 83.68 18.78 23.43
N LYS A 262 83.04 18.60 24.59
CA LYS A 262 83.56 19.08 25.88
C LYS A 262 84.84 18.34 26.27
N ARG A 263 84.94 17.05 25.97
CA ARG A 263 86.13 16.22 26.20
C ARG A 263 87.28 16.57 25.25
N GLU A 264 86.98 16.87 23.99
CA GLU A 264 87.96 17.38 23.03
C GLU A 264 88.47 18.77 23.43
N ALA A 265 87.58 19.67 23.84
CA ALA A 265 87.95 20.99 24.36
C ALA A 265 88.78 20.88 25.65
N ALA A 266 88.49 19.92 26.51
CA ALA A 266 89.27 19.63 27.73
C ALA A 266 90.62 18.94 27.44
N ALA A 267 90.78 18.28 26.28
CA ALA A 267 92.03 17.61 25.91
C ALA A 267 93.13 18.58 25.42
N GLY A 268 92.80 19.85 25.12
CA GLY A 268 93.73 20.91 24.75
C GLY A 268 94.49 20.68 23.43
N PRO A 269 94.93 21.73 22.71
CA PRO A 269 95.63 21.55 21.45
C PRO A 269 96.94 20.79 21.70
N LYS A 270 97.08 19.60 21.11
CA LYS A 270 98.33 18.83 21.11
C LYS A 270 99.39 19.68 20.39
N LYS A 271 100.24 20.37 21.16
CA LYS A 271 101.42 21.08 20.63
C LYS A 271 102.25 20.08 19.84
N SER A 272 102.25 20.21 18.52
CA SER A 272 103.15 19.49 17.64
C SER A 272 104.57 20.03 17.87
N SER A 273 105.36 19.29 18.65
CA SER A 273 106.80 19.50 18.72
C SER A 273 107.42 19.10 17.38
N LYS A 274 107.52 20.02 16.41
CA LYS A 274 108.32 19.80 15.20
C LYS A 274 109.64 20.58 15.28
N LYS A 275 110.65 19.76 15.53
CA LYS A 275 112.09 19.97 15.57
C LYS A 275 112.63 20.43 14.20
N LYS A 276 113.20 21.63 14.13
CA LYS A 276 114.52 21.96 13.54
C LYS A 276 114.72 23.47 13.54
#